data_AF-X1NJN3-F1
#
_entry.id   AF-X1NJN3-F1
#
_cell.length_a   1.000
_cell.length_b   1.000
_cell.length_c   1.000
_cell.angle_alpha   90.00
_cell.angle_beta   90.00
_cell.angle_gamma   90.00
#
_symmetry.space_group_name_H-M   'P 1'
#
loop_
_entity.id
_entity.type
_entity.pdbx_description
1 polymer ?
#
loop_
_entity_poly.entity_id
_entity_poly.type
_entity_poly.pdbx_seq_one_letter_code
_entity_poly.pdbx_strand_id
1 'polypeptide(L)'
;MATKGLVMILGGLAAALGACAACDLLHLTTTKAAAFEHARLISNGKGIINIGAGPHRMYQAQVIAEQPEILANIDITPNGMPRFMQLDVERDPLPFTDKQFGCALASHVLEHLDNWQFCLEEMVRVADYVVVVLPHPLYFSGWLSPEHRQHFSVDDINDMAGLYPNVVVYY
;
A
#
# COMPACT_ATOMS: atom_id res chain seq x y z
N MET A 1 -50.05 -0.03 2.69
CA MET A 1 -49.23 1.18 2.50
C MET A 1 -47.83 1.09 3.14
N ALA A 2 -47.62 0.29 4.19
CA ALA A 2 -46.32 0.16 4.87
C ALA A 2 -45.17 -0.48 4.03
N THR A 3 -45.48 -1.34 3.06
CA THR A 3 -44.49 -2.07 2.25
C THR A 3 -43.75 -1.20 1.22
N LYS A 4 -44.37 -0.12 0.72
CA LYS A 4 -43.71 0.78 -0.26
C LYS A 4 -42.65 1.68 0.39
N GLY A 5 -42.85 2.08 1.64
CA GLY A 5 -41.88 2.88 2.39
C GLY A 5 -40.62 2.10 2.75
N LEU A 6 -40.77 0.84 3.18
CA LEU A 6 -39.63 -0.03 3.53
C LEU A 6 -38.76 -0.38 2.32
N VAL A 7 -39.36 -0.65 1.16
CA VAL A 7 -38.62 -0.91 -0.09
C VAL A 7 -37.85 0.33 -0.58
N MET A 8 -38.42 1.53 -0.44
CA MET A 8 -37.72 2.78 -0.77
C MET A 8 -36.53 3.04 0.15
N ILE A 9 -36.67 2.79 1.45
CA ILE A 9 -35.59 2.96 2.44
C ILE A 9 -34.46 1.97 2.19
N LEU A 10 -34.77 0.69 1.92
CA LEU A 10 -33.78 -0.33 1.59
C LEU A 10 -33.07 -0.04 0.26
N GLY A 11 -33.79 0.45 -0.76
CA GLY A 11 -33.20 0.87 -2.03
C GLY A 11 -32.26 2.08 -1.88
N GLY A 12 -32.63 3.06 -1.05
CA GLY A 12 -31.78 4.21 -0.74
C GLY A 12 -30.52 3.83 0.04
N LEU A 13 -30.62 2.92 1.00
CA LEU A 13 -29.48 2.43 1.77
C LEU A 13 -28.49 1.65 0.89
N ALA A 14 -28.99 0.77 0.02
CA ALA A 14 -28.14 0.02 -0.91
C ALA A 14 -27.40 0.94 -1.89
N ALA A 15 -28.07 1.98 -2.40
CA ALA A 15 -27.44 2.98 -3.28
C ALA A 15 -26.35 3.79 -2.57
N ALA A 16 -26.59 4.20 -1.31
CA ALA A 16 -25.59 4.92 -0.51
C ALA A 16 -24.35 4.06 -0.22
N LEU A 17 -24.54 2.79 0.17
CA LEU A 17 -23.44 1.85 0.38
C LEU A 17 -22.65 1.59 -0.90
N GLY A 18 -23.34 1.45 -2.04
CA GLY A 18 -22.71 1.32 -3.35
C GLY A 18 -21.87 2.54 -3.73
N ALA A 19 -22.35 3.75 -3.45
CA ALA A 19 -21.62 4.99 -3.69
C ALA A 19 -20.37 5.11 -2.81
N CYS A 20 -20.47 4.79 -1.51
CA CYS A 20 -19.32 4.76 -0.60
C CYS A 20 -18.25 3.79 -1.09
N ALA A 21 -18.62 2.56 -1.45
CA ALA A 21 -17.66 1.57 -1.96
C ALA A 21 -16.98 2.02 -3.26
N ALA A 22 -17.70 2.71 -4.15
CA ALA A 22 -17.12 3.27 -5.37
C ALA A 22 -16.14 4.43 -5.08
N CYS A 23 -16.46 5.30 -4.11
CA CYS A 23 -15.57 6.36 -3.66
C CYS A 23 -14.29 5.79 -3.01
N ASP A 24 -14.42 4.79 -2.13
CA ASP A 24 -13.29 4.10 -1.51
C ASP A 24 -12.35 3.49 -2.56
N LEU A 25 -12.90 2.82 -3.58
CA LEU A 25 -12.12 2.23 -4.68
C LEU A 25 -11.44 3.31 -5.52
N LEU A 26 -12.12 4.42 -5.82
CA LEU A 26 -11.54 5.52 -6.59
C LEU A 26 -10.39 6.19 -5.82
N HIS A 27 -10.59 6.45 -4.52
CA HIS A 27 -9.53 7.01 -3.67
C HIS A 27 -8.34 6.06 -3.60
N LEU A 28 -8.56 4.77 -3.32
CA LEU A 28 -7.47 3.79 -3.26
C LEU A 28 -6.67 3.74 -4.57
N THR A 29 -7.34 3.71 -5.72
CA THR A 29 -6.66 3.64 -7.03
C THR A 29 -5.89 4.91 -7.36
N THR A 30 -6.46 6.08 -7.07
CA THR A 30 -5.83 7.38 -7.31
C THR A 30 -4.66 7.64 -6.36
N THR A 31 -4.81 7.33 -5.08
CA THR A 31 -3.75 7.43 -4.07
C THR A 31 -2.57 6.51 -4.40
N LYS A 32 -2.83 5.25 -4.78
CA LYS A 32 -1.78 4.32 -5.23
C LYS A 32 -1.06 4.81 -6.48
N ALA A 33 -1.79 5.38 -7.45
CA ALA A 33 -1.19 5.93 -8.66
C ALA A 33 -0.31 7.15 -8.36
N ALA A 34 -0.78 8.06 -7.50
CA ALA A 34 -0.03 9.23 -7.08
C ALA A 34 1.24 8.85 -6.32
N ALA A 35 1.15 7.88 -5.41
CA ALA A 35 2.29 7.35 -4.67
C ALA A 35 3.34 6.71 -5.59
N PHE A 36 2.90 5.89 -6.55
CA PHE A 36 3.81 5.29 -7.53
C PHE A 36 4.49 6.36 -8.41
N GLU A 37 3.74 7.35 -8.90
CA GLU A 37 4.32 8.43 -9.70
C GLU A 37 5.34 9.24 -8.90
N HIS A 38 5.05 9.52 -7.62
CA HIS A 38 6.01 10.18 -6.75
C HIS A 38 7.27 9.34 -6.55
N ALA A 39 7.13 8.04 -6.26
CA ALA A 39 8.26 7.11 -6.14
C ALA A 39 9.11 7.09 -7.42
N ARG A 40 8.47 7.13 -8.60
CA ARG A 40 9.15 7.22 -9.89
C ARG A 40 9.99 8.49 -10.02
N LEU A 41 9.40 9.64 -9.72
CA LEU A 41 10.07 10.94 -9.81
C LEU A 41 11.28 11.06 -8.88
N ILE A 42 11.18 10.55 -7.64
CA ILE A 42 12.25 10.68 -6.64
C ILE A 42 13.30 9.55 -6.71
N SER A 43 13.03 8.49 -7.47
CA SER A 43 13.98 7.37 -7.63
C SER A 43 15.30 7.76 -8.30
N ASN A 44 15.38 8.94 -8.93
CA ASN A 44 16.61 9.51 -9.51
C ASN A 44 17.36 8.53 -10.43
N GLY A 45 16.64 7.65 -11.13
CA GLY A 45 17.21 6.66 -12.05
C GLY A 45 17.86 5.43 -11.38
N LYS A 46 17.92 5.35 -10.04
CA LYS A 46 18.39 4.17 -9.30
C LYS A 46 17.34 3.06 -9.18
N GLY A 47 16.14 3.31 -9.69
CA GLY A 47 15.03 2.37 -9.70
C GLY A 47 14.36 2.22 -8.33
N ILE A 48 13.36 1.33 -8.31
CA ILE A 48 12.41 1.15 -7.22
C ILE A 48 12.42 -0.29 -6.76
N ILE A 49 12.44 -0.51 -5.45
CA ILE A 49 12.09 -1.79 -4.84
C ILE A 49 10.62 -1.76 -4.40
N ASN A 50 9.83 -2.71 -4.90
CA ASN A 50 8.40 -2.83 -4.61
C ASN A 50 8.17 -3.89 -3.54
N ILE A 51 7.78 -3.43 -2.35
CA ILE A 51 7.55 -4.25 -1.16
C ILE A 51 6.08 -4.66 -1.10
N GLY A 52 5.82 -5.94 -0.88
CA GLY A 52 4.47 -6.52 -0.89
C GLY A 52 3.78 -6.38 -2.25
N ALA A 53 4.46 -6.81 -3.31
CA ALA A 53 3.99 -6.68 -4.69
C ALA A 53 2.74 -7.52 -5.02
N GLY A 54 2.28 -8.36 -4.09
CA GLY A 54 1.23 -9.36 -4.21
C GLY A 54 0.07 -9.00 -5.16
N PRO A 55 -0.22 -9.85 -6.16
CA PRO A 55 -1.17 -9.54 -7.23
C PRO A 55 -2.62 -9.80 -6.84
N HIS A 56 -2.87 -10.33 -5.64
CA HIS A 56 -4.11 -11.05 -5.32
C HIS A 56 -5.35 -10.18 -5.19
N ARG A 57 -5.23 -8.85 -5.35
CA ARG A 57 -6.37 -7.95 -5.12
C ARG A 57 -6.66 -6.98 -6.25
N MET A 58 -5.69 -6.52 -7.04
CA MET A 58 -5.93 -5.46 -8.04
C MET A 58 -5.01 -5.49 -9.27
N TYR A 59 -5.60 -5.22 -10.44
CA TYR A 59 -4.90 -5.05 -11.72
C TYR A 59 -3.76 -4.01 -11.64
N GLN A 60 -3.97 -2.93 -10.89
CA GLN A 60 -2.96 -1.88 -10.72
C GLN A 60 -1.66 -2.38 -10.07
N ALA A 61 -1.72 -3.38 -9.17
CA ALA A 61 -0.51 -3.95 -8.58
C ALA A 61 0.35 -4.66 -9.63
N GLN A 62 -0.27 -5.37 -10.56
CA GLN A 62 0.42 -6.01 -11.69
C GLN A 62 1.05 -4.96 -12.61
N VAL A 63 0.27 -3.92 -12.96
CA VAL A 63 0.78 -2.81 -13.79
C VAL A 63 2.01 -2.16 -13.16
N ILE A 64 1.98 -1.90 -11.85
CA ILE A 64 3.13 -1.32 -11.13
C ILE A 64 4.32 -2.29 -11.17
N ALA A 65 4.10 -3.57 -10.80
CA ALA A 65 5.16 -4.58 -10.72
C ALA A 65 5.90 -4.79 -12.06
N GLU A 66 5.21 -4.58 -13.19
CA GLU A 66 5.77 -4.72 -14.53
C GLU A 66 6.56 -3.49 -15.02
N GLN A 67 6.43 -2.33 -14.36
CA GLN A 67 7.12 -1.11 -14.80
C GLN A 67 8.65 -1.29 -14.83
N PRO A 68 9.34 -0.70 -15.81
CA PRO A 68 10.79 -0.85 -15.96
C PRO A 68 11.58 -0.26 -14.79
N GLU A 69 11.02 0.73 -14.09
CA GLU A 69 11.64 1.34 -12.90
C GLU A 69 11.58 0.41 -11.68
N ILE A 70 10.65 -0.55 -11.63
CA ILE A 70 10.65 -1.57 -10.57
C ILE A 70 11.77 -2.56 -10.85
N LEU A 71 12.79 -2.59 -10.01
CA LEU A 71 13.95 -3.47 -10.17
C LEU A 71 13.85 -4.76 -9.35
N ALA A 72 13.01 -4.78 -8.31
CA ALA A 72 12.72 -5.95 -7.51
C ALA A 72 11.29 -5.90 -6.98
N ASN A 73 10.57 -7.03 -7.05
CA ASN A 73 9.26 -7.24 -6.45
C ASN A 73 9.41 -8.22 -5.28
N ILE A 74 9.08 -7.79 -4.07
CA ILE A 74 9.21 -8.60 -2.85
C ILE A 74 7.82 -8.99 -2.36
N ASP A 75 7.62 -10.27 -2.04
CA ASP A 75 6.40 -10.73 -1.36
C ASP A 75 6.67 -12.05 -0.62
N ILE A 76 5.88 -12.37 0.40
CA ILE A 76 5.94 -13.67 1.08
C ILE A 76 5.32 -14.78 0.24
N THR A 77 4.37 -14.43 -0.65
CA THR A 77 3.63 -15.37 -1.49
C THR A 77 4.18 -15.36 -2.92
N PRO A 78 4.60 -16.51 -3.48
CA PRO A 78 5.00 -16.61 -4.87
C PRO A 78 3.87 -16.16 -5.80
N ASN A 79 4.16 -15.22 -6.68
CA ASN A 79 3.12 -14.52 -7.43
C ASN A 79 3.35 -14.40 -8.94
N GLY A 80 4.47 -14.92 -9.46
CA GLY A 80 4.79 -14.90 -10.89
C GLY A 80 5.13 -13.51 -11.45
N MET A 81 5.28 -12.49 -10.61
CA MET A 81 5.70 -11.16 -11.05
C MET A 81 7.13 -11.17 -11.60
N PRO A 82 7.49 -10.25 -12.51
CA PRO A 82 8.86 -10.13 -12.98
C PRO A 82 9.78 -9.69 -11.83
N ARG A 83 11.05 -10.09 -11.88
CA ARG A 83 12.08 -9.68 -10.90
C ARG A 83 11.65 -9.97 -9.45
N PHE A 84 10.93 -11.08 -9.26
CA PHE A 84 10.34 -11.47 -8.00
C PHE A 84 11.37 -12.11 -7.07
N MET A 85 11.26 -11.79 -5.78
CA MET A 85 11.99 -12.42 -4.71
C MET A 85 11.01 -12.75 -3.58
N GLN A 86 10.97 -14.02 -3.21
CA GLN A 86 10.18 -14.46 -2.06
C GLN A 86 10.94 -14.14 -0.78
N LEU A 87 10.34 -13.34 0.11
CA LEU A 87 10.96 -12.93 1.37
C LEU A 87 9.89 -12.55 2.39
N ASP A 88 10.11 -12.89 3.66
CA ASP A 88 9.31 -12.38 4.77
C ASP A 88 9.90 -11.05 5.27
N VAL A 89 9.34 -9.93 4.80
CA VAL A 89 9.81 -8.57 5.15
C VAL A 89 9.55 -8.17 6.60
N GLU A 90 8.84 -9.01 7.37
CA GLU A 90 8.61 -8.81 8.80
C GLU A 90 9.79 -9.32 9.65
N ARG A 91 10.62 -10.21 9.08
CA ARG A 91 11.64 -10.98 9.82
C ARG A 91 13.00 -10.99 9.18
N ASP A 92 13.04 -11.04 7.85
CA ASP A 92 14.28 -11.21 7.10
C ASP A 92 14.77 -9.87 6.57
N PRO A 93 16.06 -9.54 6.75
CA PRO A 93 16.63 -8.33 6.17
C PRO A 93 16.61 -8.41 4.64
N LEU A 94 16.40 -7.27 4.00
CA LEU A 94 16.43 -7.14 2.55
C LEU A 94 17.85 -7.46 2.04
N PRO A 95 18.03 -8.40 1.08
CA PRO A 95 19.34 -8.86 0.63
C PRO A 95 19.97 -7.88 -0.38
N PHE A 96 19.92 -6.60 -0.07
CA PHE A 96 20.43 -5.50 -0.87
C PHE A 96 21.35 -4.62 -0.04
N THR A 97 22.31 -3.98 -0.70
CA THR A 97 23.22 -3.06 -0.03
C THR A 97 22.52 -1.77 0.38
N ASP A 98 23.12 -1.05 1.30
CA ASP A 98 22.64 0.27 1.70
C ASP A 98 22.52 1.20 0.49
N LYS A 99 21.40 1.90 0.42
CA LYS A 99 21.09 2.88 -0.64
C LYS A 99 21.25 2.32 -2.06
N GLN A 100 21.00 1.04 -2.27
CA GLN A 100 21.02 0.43 -3.60
C GLN A 100 19.95 1.02 -4.53
N PHE A 101 18.76 1.32 -4.00
CA PHE A 101 17.62 1.83 -4.77
C PHE A 101 17.42 3.33 -4.56
N GLY A 102 16.74 3.97 -5.51
CA GLY A 102 16.32 5.36 -5.36
C GLY A 102 15.08 5.49 -4.50
N CYS A 103 14.14 4.55 -4.62
CA CYS A 103 12.94 4.54 -3.80
C CYS A 103 12.56 3.11 -3.38
N ALA A 104 12.07 2.95 -2.16
CA ALA A 104 11.27 1.78 -1.77
C ALA A 104 9.79 2.18 -1.77
N LEU A 105 8.93 1.33 -2.33
CA LEU A 105 7.49 1.50 -2.36
C LEU A 105 6.83 0.38 -1.58
N ALA A 106 6.02 0.70 -0.57
CA ALA A 106 5.15 -0.27 0.11
C ALA A 106 3.71 0.21 0.01
N SER A 107 2.87 -0.53 -0.70
CA SER A 107 1.46 -0.15 -0.89
C SER A 107 0.54 -1.17 -0.24
N HIS A 108 -0.10 -0.79 0.86
CA HIS A 108 -0.99 -1.67 1.63
C HIS A 108 -0.29 -2.94 2.11
N VAL A 109 0.83 -2.74 2.82
CA VAL A 109 1.67 -3.83 3.33
C VAL A 109 1.82 -3.72 4.83
N LEU A 110 2.14 -2.53 5.34
CA LEU A 110 2.50 -2.36 6.75
C LEU A 110 1.35 -2.71 7.69
N GLU A 111 0.09 -2.52 7.28
CA GLU A 111 -1.10 -2.90 8.07
C GLU A 111 -1.24 -4.41 8.29
N HIS A 112 -0.52 -5.21 7.50
CA HIS A 112 -0.49 -6.67 7.60
C HIS A 112 0.66 -7.21 8.45
N LEU A 113 1.58 -6.35 8.92
CA LEU A 113 2.77 -6.74 9.68
C LEU A 113 2.60 -6.38 11.16
N ASP A 114 2.95 -7.27 12.08
CA ASP A 114 3.07 -6.94 13.51
C ASP A 114 4.35 -6.13 13.76
N ASN A 115 5.44 -6.45 13.05
CA ASN A 115 6.73 -5.76 13.12
C ASN A 115 6.99 -4.86 11.89
N TRP A 116 6.08 -3.92 11.64
CA TRP A 116 6.17 -3.03 10.49
C TRP A 116 7.37 -2.07 10.56
N GLN A 117 7.83 -1.72 11.76
CA GLN A 117 8.97 -0.82 11.96
C GLN A 117 10.26 -1.43 11.40
N PHE A 118 10.48 -2.73 11.61
CA PHE A 118 11.61 -3.44 11.01
C PHE A 118 11.58 -3.39 9.48
N CYS A 119 10.40 -3.61 8.88
CA CYS A 119 10.23 -3.50 7.44
C CYS A 119 10.55 -2.07 6.95
N LEU A 120 10.04 -1.05 7.64
CA LEU A 120 10.31 0.35 7.32
C LEU A 120 11.80 0.71 7.46
N GLU A 121 12.45 0.24 8.52
CA GLU A 121 13.90 0.40 8.75
C GLU A 121 14.72 -0.20 7.60
N GLU A 122 14.38 -1.41 7.17
CA GLU A 122 15.04 -2.06 6.04
C GLU A 122 14.80 -1.32 4.72
N MET A 123 13.59 -0.83 4.47
CA MET A 123 13.28 0.03 3.32
C MET A 123 14.13 1.30 3.32
N VAL A 124 14.23 1.98 4.47
CA VAL A 124 15.06 3.16 4.65
C VAL A 124 16.54 2.82 4.45
N ARG A 125 17.01 1.64 4.88
CA ARG A 125 18.40 1.22 4.68
C ARG A 125 18.73 1.07 3.20
N VAL A 126 17.90 0.34 2.44
CA VAL A 126 18.22 -0.03 1.05
C VAL A 126 17.88 1.05 0.03
N ALA A 127 17.08 2.07 0.37
CA ALA A 127 16.64 3.10 -0.57
C ALA A 127 16.96 4.54 -0.12
N ASP A 128 17.14 5.44 -1.09
CA ASP A 128 17.31 6.87 -0.81
C ASP A 128 16.02 7.50 -0.27
N TYR A 129 14.86 7.09 -0.79
CA TYR A 129 13.52 7.52 -0.37
C TYR A 129 12.60 6.33 -0.10
N VAL A 130 11.56 6.57 0.68
CA VAL A 130 10.53 5.58 0.97
C VAL A 130 9.16 6.20 0.76
N VAL A 131 8.31 5.52 -0.01
CA VAL A 131 6.90 5.87 -0.20
C VAL A 131 6.04 4.74 0.35
N VAL A 132 5.18 5.07 1.30
CA VAL A 132 4.22 4.16 1.91
C VAL A 132 2.81 4.55 1.48
N VAL A 133 1.95 3.58 1.21
CA VAL A 133 0.51 3.76 1.03
C VAL A 133 -0.22 2.94 2.09
N LEU A 134 -1.08 3.59 2.86
CA LEU A 134 -1.89 2.96 3.91
C LEU A 134 -3.39 3.11 3.62
N PRO A 135 -4.26 2.29 4.24
CA PRO A 135 -5.69 2.51 4.20
C PRO A 135 -6.05 3.87 4.82
N HIS A 136 -6.96 4.61 4.18
CA HIS A 136 -7.49 5.83 4.76
C HIS A 136 -8.18 5.51 6.11
N PRO A 137 -7.85 6.21 7.22
CA PRO A 137 -8.37 5.88 8.55
C PRO A 137 -9.91 5.93 8.66
N LEU A 138 -10.56 6.77 7.85
CA LEU A 138 -12.02 6.92 7.82
C LEU A 138 -12.75 5.88 6.95
N TYR A 139 -12.04 5.07 6.16
CA TYR A 139 -12.68 4.15 5.23
C TYR A 139 -12.97 2.82 5.89
N PHE A 140 -14.26 2.52 6.03
CA PHE A 140 -14.78 1.32 6.68
C PHE A 140 -14.25 0.02 6.04
N SER A 141 -13.92 0.06 4.75
CA SER A 141 -13.30 -1.06 4.03
C SER A 141 -11.97 -1.49 4.65
N GLY A 142 -11.13 -0.57 5.13
CA GLY A 142 -9.87 -0.88 5.80
C GLY A 142 -10.04 -1.52 7.19
N TRP A 143 -11.17 -1.27 7.86
CA TRP A 143 -11.50 -1.85 9.16
C TRP A 143 -12.04 -3.28 9.06
N LEU A 144 -12.64 -3.63 7.92
CA LEU A 144 -13.27 -4.93 7.70
C LEU A 144 -12.35 -6.00 7.14
N SER A 145 -11.13 -5.66 6.72
CA SER A 145 -10.15 -6.64 6.25
C SER A 145 -9.70 -7.56 7.38
N PRO A 146 -10.10 -8.85 7.41
CA PRO A 146 -9.75 -9.76 8.49
C PRO A 146 -8.25 -10.07 8.53
N GLU A 147 -7.53 -9.81 7.43
CA GLU A 147 -6.08 -9.98 7.35
C GLU A 147 -5.26 -8.77 7.83
N HIS A 148 -5.90 -7.65 8.20
CA HIS A 148 -5.18 -6.53 8.81
C HIS A 148 -4.86 -6.90 10.26
N ARG A 149 -3.59 -6.73 10.65
CA ARG A 149 -3.16 -6.95 12.04
C ARG A 149 -3.22 -5.67 12.86
N GLN A 150 -3.25 -4.52 12.18
CA GLN A 150 -3.29 -3.20 12.79
C GLN A 150 -3.97 -2.16 11.90
N HIS A 151 -4.36 -1.04 12.50
CA HIS A 151 -4.97 0.12 11.85
C HIS A 151 -4.19 1.36 12.25
N PHE A 152 -3.87 2.20 11.28
CA PHE A 152 -3.17 3.46 11.51
C PHE A 152 -4.18 4.60 11.57
N SER A 153 -4.17 5.35 12.67
CA SER A 153 -4.86 6.63 12.77
C SER A 153 -4.08 7.72 12.01
N VAL A 154 -4.67 8.91 11.87
CA VAL A 154 -3.98 10.06 11.27
C VAL A 154 -2.72 10.43 12.06
N ASP A 155 -2.77 10.30 13.39
CA ASP A 155 -1.62 10.59 14.25
C ASP A 155 -0.52 9.53 14.05
N ASP A 156 -0.87 8.25 13.97
CA ASP A 156 0.11 7.18 13.68
C ASP A 156 0.81 7.39 12.33
N ILE A 157 0.06 7.87 11.32
CA ILE A 157 0.59 8.18 10.00
C ILE A 157 1.55 9.38 10.03
N ASN A 158 1.19 10.44 10.77
CA ASN A 158 2.05 11.60 10.94
C ASN A 158 3.33 11.24 11.70
N ASP A 159 3.21 10.42 12.76
CA ASP A 159 4.34 9.91 13.52
C ASP A 159 5.25 9.06 12.63
N MET A 160 4.68 8.16 11.81
CA MET A 160 5.43 7.37 10.83
C MET A 160 6.21 8.23 9.85
N ALA A 161 5.59 9.27 9.28
CA ALA A 161 6.25 10.21 8.39
C ALA A 161 7.34 11.04 9.11
N GLY A 162 7.20 11.23 10.43
CA GLY A 162 8.17 11.92 11.27
C GLY A 162 9.38 11.07 11.71
N LEU A 163 9.31 9.73 11.59
CA LEU A 163 10.42 8.85 11.99
C LEU A 163 11.68 9.08 11.16
N TYR A 164 11.51 9.38 9.88
CA TYR A 164 12.62 9.55 8.93
C TYR A 164 12.33 10.71 7.96
N PRO A 165 13.32 11.57 7.68
CA PRO A 165 13.11 12.74 6.82
C PRO A 165 12.86 12.39 5.33
N ASN A 166 13.10 11.14 4.93
CA ASN A 166 12.98 10.63 3.57
C ASN A 166 11.82 9.63 3.39
N VAL A 167 10.88 9.58 4.35
CA VAL A 167 9.65 8.79 4.28
C VAL A 167 8.48 9.70 3.94
N VAL A 168 7.67 9.30 2.96
CA VAL A 168 6.41 9.95 2.59
C VAL A 168 5.29 8.93 2.67
N VAL A 169 4.19 9.30 3.32
CA VAL A 169 3.04 8.41 3.51
C VAL A 169 1.81 8.97 2.78
N TYR A 170 1.18 8.12 1.99
CA TYR A 170 -0.09 8.35 1.31
C TYR A 170 -1.18 7.53 1.99
N TYR A 171 -2.41 8.05 2.08
CA TYR A 171 -3.57 7.35 2.62
C TYR A 171 -4.89 7.93 2.10
#